data_AF-A0A8R2H6L6-F1
#
_entry.id   AF-A0A8R2H6L6-F1
#
_cell.length_a   1.000
_cell.length_b   1.000
_cell.length_c   1.000
_cell.angle_alpha   90.00
_cell.angle_beta   90.00
_cell.angle_gamma   90.00
#
_symmetry.space_group_name_H-M   'P 1'
#
loop_
_entity.id
_entity.type
_entity.pdbx_description
1 polymer ?
#
loop_
_entity_poly.entity_id
_entity_poly.type
_entity_poly.pdbx_seq_one_letter_code
_entity_poly.pdbx_strand_id
1 'polypeptide(L)'
;MVHVTCLAHVLHRVAEDIRSHFPVVDDLVANVKKIFRKSPHRLQIFKTLEPDLALPPEPILTRWGTWISAAIYYCEHFESIKHVVESFDSNDSVAIKKAQDVLKSQTLQANLIYIKSNFECLPTAIKQLQEQKLSLFDSIKITETISGIVKKLQGQHSDSIKTKLDSVLNSNTGYKMICKISKILSGEEESMTNLGLPEDMTLDDFSYFKYAPITSTDVERSFSKYKNLVTDNRRSLKLDNIRKSMIVQCNF
;
A
#
# COMPACT_ATOMS: atom_id res chain seq x y z
N MET A 1 20.21 -8.01 -18.11
CA MET A 1 18.90 -7.53 -17.56
C MET A 1 18.95 -7.56 -16.03
N VAL A 2 18.65 -6.46 -15.34
CA VAL A 2 18.61 -6.40 -13.86
C VAL A 2 17.18 -6.62 -13.38
N HIS A 3 16.94 -7.67 -12.59
CA HIS A 3 15.61 -7.94 -12.04
C HIS A 3 15.42 -7.25 -10.70
N VAL A 4 14.50 -6.27 -10.64
CA VAL A 4 14.20 -5.49 -9.44
C VAL A 4 12.79 -5.81 -8.97
N THR A 5 12.63 -6.25 -7.72
CA THR A 5 11.30 -6.36 -7.13
C THR A 5 10.73 -4.97 -6.90
N CYS A 6 9.47 -4.75 -7.29
CA CYS A 6 8.82 -3.45 -7.18
C CYS A 6 8.88 -2.88 -5.77
N LEU A 7 9.41 -1.67 -5.62
CA LEU A 7 9.59 -1.05 -4.30
C LEU A 7 8.26 -0.71 -3.62
N ALA A 8 7.26 -0.30 -4.37
CA ALA A 8 5.93 -0.10 -3.81
C ALA A 8 5.28 -1.41 -3.33
N HIS A 9 5.57 -2.55 -4.00
CA HIS A 9 5.21 -3.87 -3.48
C HIS A 9 6.00 -4.23 -2.21
N VAL A 10 7.30 -3.91 -2.17
CA VAL A 10 8.13 -4.07 -0.97
C VAL A 10 7.55 -3.31 0.23
N LEU A 11 7.21 -2.03 0.07
CA LEU A 11 6.59 -1.22 1.12
C LEU A 11 5.20 -1.75 1.51
N HIS A 12 4.43 -2.25 0.55
CA HIS A 12 3.14 -2.89 0.84
C HIS A 12 3.30 -4.14 1.72
N ARG A 13 4.32 -4.98 1.47
CA ARG A 13 4.61 -6.15 2.32
C ARG A 13 4.96 -5.75 3.76
N VAL A 14 5.59 -4.58 3.95
CA VAL A 14 5.83 -4.01 5.28
C VAL A 14 4.53 -3.55 5.91
N ALA A 15 3.65 -2.88 5.16
CA ALA A 15 2.33 -2.48 5.65
C ALA A 15 1.45 -3.67 6.08
N GLU A 16 1.50 -4.80 5.36
CA GLU A 16 0.80 -6.03 5.78
C GLU A 16 1.39 -6.65 7.04
N ASP A 17 2.71 -6.57 7.23
CA ASP A 17 3.36 -7.01 8.45
C ASP A 17 2.93 -6.15 9.64
N ILE A 18 2.95 -4.82 9.47
CA ILE A 18 2.45 -3.85 10.46
C ILE A 18 1.03 -4.21 10.87
N ARG A 19 0.12 -4.43 9.90
CA ARG A 19 -1.27 -4.83 10.17
C ARG A 19 -1.36 -6.07 11.07
N SER A 20 -0.51 -7.07 10.86
CA SER A 20 -0.52 -8.31 11.64
C SER A 20 -0.20 -8.11 13.12
N HIS A 21 0.51 -7.02 13.48
CA HIS A 21 0.83 -6.67 14.87
C HIS A 21 -0.30 -5.94 15.60
N PHE A 22 -1.33 -5.46 14.88
CA PHE A 22 -2.42 -4.66 15.46
C PHE A 22 -3.80 -5.31 15.25
N PRO A 23 -4.04 -6.52 15.81
CA PRO A 23 -5.28 -7.26 15.59
C PRO A 23 -6.54 -6.51 16.05
N VAL A 24 -6.45 -5.71 17.12
CA VAL A 24 -7.58 -4.90 17.62
C VAL A 24 -8.00 -3.83 16.60
N VAL A 25 -7.02 -3.21 15.93
CA VAL A 25 -7.30 -2.22 14.86
C VAL A 25 -7.81 -2.93 13.61
N ASP A 26 -7.24 -4.08 13.26
CA ASP A 26 -7.71 -4.88 12.13
C ASP A 26 -9.17 -5.34 12.32
N ASP A 27 -9.53 -5.77 13.54
CA ASP A 27 -10.89 -6.13 13.90
C ASP A 27 -11.85 -4.94 13.82
N LEU A 28 -11.45 -3.74 14.26
CA LEU A 28 -12.27 -2.52 14.09
C LEU A 28 -12.55 -2.29 12.60
N VAL A 29 -11.49 -2.21 11.80
CA VAL A 29 -11.56 -1.92 10.36
C VAL A 29 -12.43 -2.95 9.64
N ALA A 30 -12.26 -4.24 9.96
CA ALA A 30 -12.99 -5.33 9.34
C ALA A 30 -14.48 -5.35 9.73
N ASN A 31 -14.82 -5.05 10.99
CA ASN A 31 -16.21 -5.11 11.45
C ASN A 31 -16.99 -3.85 11.08
N VAL A 32 -16.40 -2.65 11.21
CA VAL A 32 -17.07 -1.41 10.79
C VAL A 32 -17.36 -1.42 9.28
N LYS A 33 -16.44 -1.93 8.46
CA LYS A 33 -16.70 -2.18 7.03
C LYS A 33 -17.96 -3.04 6.80
N LYS A 34 -18.14 -4.10 7.58
CA LYS A 34 -19.29 -5.00 7.44
C LYS A 34 -20.61 -4.36 7.88
N ILE A 35 -20.60 -3.38 8.78
CA ILE A 35 -21.80 -2.66 9.23
C ILE A 35 -22.45 -1.95 8.04
N PHE A 36 -21.65 -1.23 7.24
CA PHE A 36 -22.13 -0.40 6.14
C PHE A 36 -22.27 -1.15 4.81
N ARG A 37 -21.61 -2.31 4.67
CA ARG A 37 -21.64 -3.11 3.44
C ARG A 37 -23.07 -3.51 3.07
N LYS A 38 -23.57 -2.96 1.97
CA LYS A 38 -24.92 -3.23 1.41
C LYS A 38 -26.07 -2.92 2.37
N SER A 39 -25.92 -1.94 3.27
CA SER A 39 -27.01 -1.51 4.16
C SER A 39 -27.36 -0.02 3.93
N PRO A 40 -28.30 0.29 3.03
CA PRO A 40 -28.72 1.67 2.76
C PRO A 40 -29.21 2.40 4.01
N HIS A 41 -29.92 1.70 4.90
CA HIS A 41 -30.43 2.25 6.15
C HIS A 41 -29.30 2.71 7.09
N ARG A 42 -28.27 1.89 7.30
CA ARG A 42 -27.12 2.26 8.17
C ARG A 42 -26.26 3.35 7.55
N LEU A 43 -26.16 3.38 6.21
CA LEU A 43 -25.52 4.48 5.49
C LEU A 43 -26.29 5.79 5.66
N GLN A 44 -27.62 5.75 5.63
CA GLN A 44 -28.46 6.92 5.89
C GLN A 44 -28.28 7.43 7.33
N ILE A 45 -28.25 6.53 8.32
CA ILE A 45 -27.95 6.90 9.71
C ILE A 45 -26.58 7.56 9.82
N PHE A 46 -25.54 6.96 9.22
CA PHE A 46 -24.20 7.56 9.18
C PHE A 46 -24.25 8.98 8.62
N LYS A 47 -24.90 9.18 7.47
CA LYS A 47 -25.01 10.51 6.84
C LYS A 47 -25.92 11.49 7.57
N THR A 48 -26.79 11.01 8.45
CA THR A 48 -27.61 11.87 9.31
C THR A 48 -26.82 12.35 10.51
N LEU A 49 -26.03 11.47 11.12
CA LEU A 49 -25.23 11.80 12.31
C LEU A 49 -23.93 12.54 11.94
N GLU A 50 -23.33 12.22 10.79
CA GLU A 50 -22.05 12.73 10.32
C GLU A 50 -22.14 13.12 8.82
N PRO A 51 -22.86 14.21 8.48
CA PRO A 51 -23.18 14.56 7.09
C PRO A 51 -21.93 14.90 6.27
N ASP A 52 -20.99 15.63 6.86
CA ASP A 52 -19.77 16.12 6.21
C ASP A 52 -18.65 15.08 6.19
N LEU A 53 -18.80 13.99 6.94
CA LEU A 53 -17.78 12.96 7.03
C LEU A 53 -17.88 11.98 5.84
N ALA A 54 -16.74 11.67 5.22
CA ALA A 54 -16.66 10.61 4.23
C ALA A 54 -16.97 9.25 4.87
N LEU A 55 -17.45 8.27 4.10
CA LEU A 55 -17.60 6.92 4.67
C LEU A 55 -16.24 6.34 5.01
N PRO A 56 -16.14 5.48 6.05
CA PRO A 56 -14.90 4.82 6.38
C PRO A 56 -14.32 4.11 5.15
N PRO A 57 -13.03 4.28 4.86
CA PRO A 57 -12.42 3.65 3.69
C PRO A 57 -12.50 2.14 3.85
N GLU A 58 -12.81 1.45 2.76
CA GLU A 58 -12.77 0.00 2.73
C GLU A 58 -11.39 -0.46 2.26
N PRO A 59 -10.57 -1.10 3.13
CA PRO A 59 -9.33 -1.68 2.66
C PRO A 59 -9.61 -2.73 1.60
N ILE A 60 -8.79 -2.70 0.56
CA ILE A 60 -8.83 -3.65 -0.53
C ILE A 60 -7.51 -4.39 -0.45
N LEU A 61 -7.56 -5.70 -0.16
CA LEU A 61 -6.36 -6.54 0.01
C LEU A 61 -5.42 -6.47 -1.21
N THR A 62 -5.96 -6.22 -2.40
CA THR A 62 -5.19 -6.09 -3.64
C THR A 62 -4.72 -4.66 -3.94
N ARG A 63 -5.08 -3.65 -3.14
CA ARG A 63 -4.62 -2.26 -3.30
C ARG A 63 -3.73 -1.85 -2.13
N TRP A 64 -2.51 -1.49 -2.49
CA TRP A 64 -1.41 -1.24 -1.57
C TRP A 64 -1.68 -0.10 -0.58
N GLY A 65 -1.28 -0.29 0.68
CA GLY A 65 -1.34 0.73 1.74
C GLY A 65 -2.74 1.08 2.26
N THR A 66 -3.80 0.51 1.71
CA THR A 66 -5.19 0.92 2.04
C THR A 66 -5.59 0.65 3.49
N TRP A 67 -5.02 -0.37 4.14
CA TRP A 67 -5.29 -0.62 5.55
C TRP A 67 -4.69 0.45 6.46
N ILE A 68 -3.48 0.93 6.18
CA ILE A 68 -2.85 2.01 6.96
C ILE A 68 -3.67 3.31 6.80
N SER A 69 -4.10 3.63 5.59
CA SER A 69 -5.03 4.76 5.35
C SER A 69 -6.33 4.63 6.15
N ALA A 70 -6.87 3.42 6.28
CA ALA A 70 -8.05 3.18 7.10
C ALA A 70 -7.78 3.39 8.59
N ALA A 71 -6.67 2.87 9.11
CA ALA A 71 -6.27 3.10 10.50
C ALA A 71 -6.09 4.60 10.81
N ILE A 72 -5.49 5.37 9.89
CA ILE A 72 -5.35 6.83 10.03
C ILE A 72 -6.71 7.50 10.08
N TYR A 73 -7.62 7.16 9.16
CA TYR A 73 -8.99 7.67 9.16
C TYR A 73 -9.71 7.40 10.49
N TYR A 74 -9.60 6.19 11.03
CA TYR A 74 -10.21 5.86 12.33
C TYR A 74 -9.55 6.61 13.49
N CYS A 75 -8.26 6.90 13.42
CA CYS A 75 -7.58 7.73 14.40
C CYS A 75 -8.07 9.19 14.36
N GLU A 76 -8.35 9.73 13.17
CA GLU A 76 -8.80 11.12 12.96
C GLU A 76 -10.25 11.34 13.33
N HIS A 77 -11.10 10.34 13.10
CA HIS A 77 -12.54 10.45 13.27
C HIS A 77 -13.08 9.51 14.34
N PHE A 78 -12.24 9.16 15.34
CA PHE A 78 -12.55 8.13 16.31
C PHE A 78 -13.89 8.35 17.01
N GLU A 79 -14.11 9.55 17.58
CA GLU A 79 -15.33 9.85 18.33
C GLU A 79 -16.58 9.85 17.45
N SER A 80 -16.51 10.42 16.24
CA SER A 80 -17.60 10.38 15.25
C SER A 80 -17.98 8.95 14.87
N ILE A 81 -16.99 8.12 14.56
CA ILE A 81 -17.23 6.71 14.23
C ILE A 81 -17.81 5.95 15.42
N LYS A 82 -17.26 6.18 16.61
CA LYS A 82 -17.74 5.55 17.84
C LYS A 82 -19.21 5.89 18.08
N HIS A 83 -19.57 7.17 18.01
CA HIS A 83 -20.93 7.66 18.16
C HIS A 83 -21.89 6.98 17.16
N VAL A 84 -21.53 6.91 15.88
CA VAL A 84 -22.36 6.24 14.87
C VAL A 84 -22.51 4.75 15.17
N VAL A 85 -21.42 4.04 15.50
CA VAL A 85 -21.46 2.59 15.75
C VAL A 85 -22.24 2.25 17.02
N GLU A 86 -22.16 3.09 18.06
CA GLU A 86 -22.91 2.94 19.31
C GLU A 86 -24.41 3.24 19.13
N SER A 87 -24.82 3.97 18.09
CA SER A 87 -26.23 4.22 17.78
C SER A 87 -26.99 2.99 17.25
N PHE A 88 -26.29 1.95 16.80
CA PHE A 88 -26.90 0.74 16.26
C PHE A 88 -27.21 -0.31 17.33
N ASP A 89 -28.29 -1.07 17.16
CA ASP A 89 -28.57 -2.22 18.04
C ASP A 89 -27.53 -3.32 17.83
N SER A 90 -26.88 -3.72 18.92
CA SER A 90 -25.91 -4.83 18.97
C SER A 90 -26.48 -6.16 18.45
N ASN A 91 -27.81 -6.36 18.52
CA ASN A 91 -28.48 -7.57 18.09
C ASN A 91 -28.74 -7.62 16.58
N ASP A 92 -28.67 -6.49 15.88
CA ASP A 92 -28.95 -6.41 14.44
C ASP A 92 -27.87 -7.09 13.57
N SER A 93 -26.66 -7.24 14.11
CA SER A 93 -25.56 -7.89 13.40
C SER A 93 -24.41 -8.24 14.34
N VAL A 94 -23.83 -9.43 14.14
CA VAL A 94 -22.57 -9.83 14.78
C VAL A 94 -21.45 -8.80 14.54
N ALA A 95 -21.43 -8.15 13.38
CA ALA A 95 -20.43 -7.12 13.08
C ALA A 95 -20.61 -5.84 13.91
N ILE A 96 -21.86 -5.45 14.22
CA ILE A 96 -22.16 -4.30 15.08
C ILE A 96 -21.66 -4.60 16.49
N LYS A 97 -22.09 -5.73 17.06
CA LYS A 97 -21.66 -6.17 18.39
C LYS A 97 -20.13 -6.19 18.51
N LYS A 98 -19.45 -6.82 17.56
CA LYS A 98 -17.98 -6.87 17.55
C LYS A 98 -17.33 -5.49 17.45
N ALA A 99 -17.84 -4.59 16.61
CA ALA A 99 -17.30 -3.25 16.50
C ALA A 99 -17.49 -2.47 17.80
N GLN A 100 -18.66 -2.56 18.44
CA GLN A 100 -18.95 -1.95 19.74
C GLN A 100 -18.04 -2.50 20.85
N ASP A 101 -17.78 -3.81 20.86
CA ASP A 101 -16.87 -4.43 21.83
C ASP A 101 -15.42 -3.97 21.62
N VAL A 102 -14.97 -3.88 20.36
CA VAL A 102 -13.62 -3.39 20.02
C VAL A 102 -13.46 -1.91 20.38
N LEU A 103 -14.48 -1.07 20.18
CA LEU A 103 -14.47 0.35 20.56
C LEU A 103 -14.32 0.59 22.07
N LYS A 104 -14.65 -0.41 22.90
CA LYS A 104 -14.45 -0.39 24.36
C LYS A 104 -13.04 -0.83 24.78
N SER A 105 -12.21 -1.32 23.86
CA SER A 105 -10.86 -1.78 24.16
C SER A 105 -9.97 -0.63 24.63
N GLN A 106 -9.33 -0.81 25.78
CA GLN A 106 -8.41 0.17 26.37
C GLN A 106 -7.15 0.42 25.51
N THR A 107 -6.79 -0.51 24.63
CA THR A 107 -5.58 -0.42 23.80
C THR A 107 -5.84 0.16 22.40
N LEU A 108 -7.10 0.26 21.97
CA LEU A 108 -7.45 0.63 20.60
C LEU A 108 -6.96 2.04 20.24
N GLN A 109 -7.24 3.04 21.08
CA GLN A 109 -6.83 4.42 20.82
C GLN A 109 -5.31 4.56 20.79
N ALA A 110 -4.60 3.94 21.74
CA ALA A 110 -3.14 3.93 21.76
C ALA A 110 -2.55 3.30 20.48
N ASN A 111 -3.12 2.18 20.02
CA ASN A 111 -2.71 1.53 18.78
C ASN A 111 -2.96 2.40 17.55
N LEU A 112 -4.13 3.06 17.45
CA LEU A 112 -4.45 3.98 16.36
C LEU A 112 -3.48 5.17 16.31
N ILE A 113 -3.21 5.78 17.47
CA ILE A 113 -2.26 6.89 17.61
C ILE A 113 -0.85 6.44 17.19
N TYR A 114 -0.40 5.27 17.66
CA TYR A 114 0.88 4.72 17.28
C TYR A 114 0.98 4.49 15.77
N ILE A 115 -0.04 3.90 15.15
CA ILE A 115 -0.05 3.65 13.71
C ILE A 115 0.00 4.95 12.92
N LYS A 116 -0.84 5.92 13.27
CA LYS A 116 -0.86 7.23 12.60
C LYS A 116 0.52 7.90 12.71
N SER A 117 1.03 8.03 13.93
CA SER A 117 2.26 8.78 14.20
C SER A 117 3.51 8.21 13.51
N ASN A 118 3.55 6.89 13.30
CA ASN A 118 4.74 6.21 12.80
C ASN A 118 4.62 5.77 11.33
N PHE A 119 3.41 5.57 10.82
CA PHE A 119 3.19 4.93 9.51
C PHE A 119 2.35 5.76 8.53
N GLU A 120 1.94 6.98 8.89
CA GLU A 120 1.21 7.89 7.99
C GLU A 120 1.96 8.20 6.68
N CYS A 121 3.30 8.15 6.71
CA CYS A 121 4.11 8.32 5.51
C CYS A 121 4.01 7.16 4.50
N LEU A 122 3.62 5.95 4.92
CA LEU A 122 3.65 4.76 4.06
C LEU A 122 2.67 4.84 2.88
N PRO A 123 1.37 5.16 3.07
CA PRO A 123 0.45 5.32 1.94
C PRO A 123 0.92 6.38 0.94
N THR A 124 1.46 7.49 1.42
CA THR A 124 1.98 8.57 0.57
C THR A 124 3.19 8.11 -0.25
N ALA A 125 4.16 7.45 0.38
CA ALA A 125 5.33 6.91 -0.32
C ALA A 125 4.96 5.85 -1.36
N ILE A 126 4.03 4.94 -1.02
CA ILE A 126 3.51 3.95 -1.97
C ILE A 126 2.85 4.64 -3.16
N LYS A 127 2.03 5.67 -2.92
CA LYS A 127 1.39 6.45 -3.99
C LYS A 127 2.41 7.14 -4.89
N GLN A 128 3.41 7.80 -4.32
CA GLN A 128 4.48 8.46 -5.09
C GLN A 128 5.27 7.47 -5.95
N LEU A 129 5.63 6.30 -5.40
CA LEU A 129 6.28 5.24 -6.16
C LEU A 129 5.40 4.64 -7.27
N GLN A 130 4.09 4.82 -7.19
CA GLN A 130 3.13 4.44 -8.23
C GLN A 130 2.96 5.50 -9.32
N GLU A 131 3.43 6.73 -9.12
CA GLU A 131 3.32 7.80 -10.11
C GLU A 131 4.31 7.60 -11.26
N GLN A 132 3.85 7.87 -12.47
CA GLN A 132 4.68 7.77 -13.67
C GLN A 132 5.62 8.99 -13.73
N LYS A 133 6.82 8.80 -14.31
CA LYS A 133 7.88 9.81 -14.52
C LYS A 133 8.76 10.16 -13.32
N LEU A 134 8.69 9.38 -12.24
CA LEU A 134 9.63 9.53 -11.13
C LEU A 134 11.05 9.14 -11.58
N SER A 135 12.06 9.94 -11.24
CA SER A 135 13.45 9.56 -11.55
C SER A 135 13.89 8.38 -10.70
N LEU A 136 14.93 7.68 -11.14
CA LEU A 136 15.50 6.57 -10.36
C LEU A 136 15.95 7.05 -8.98
N PHE A 137 16.63 8.20 -8.95
CA PHE A 137 17.13 8.83 -7.73
C PHE A 137 16.00 9.16 -6.75
N ASP A 138 14.92 9.81 -7.23
CA ASP A 138 13.79 10.17 -6.37
C ASP A 138 13.09 8.94 -5.81
N SER A 139 12.95 7.88 -6.63
CA SER A 139 12.33 6.62 -6.22
C SER A 139 13.14 5.91 -5.12
N ILE A 140 14.47 5.91 -5.22
CA ILE A 140 15.37 5.39 -4.18
C ILE A 140 15.25 6.25 -2.91
N LYS A 141 15.29 7.58 -3.05
CA LYS A 141 15.20 8.52 -1.92
C LYS A 141 13.92 8.37 -1.11
N ILE A 142 12.77 8.11 -1.75
CA ILE A 142 11.52 7.79 -1.05
C ILE A 142 11.69 6.53 -0.20
N THR A 143 12.27 5.48 -0.77
CA THR A 143 12.48 4.19 -0.09
C THR A 143 13.46 4.31 1.08
N GLU A 144 14.52 5.10 0.91
CA GLU A 144 15.50 5.41 1.96
C GLU A 144 14.88 6.25 3.08
N THR A 145 14.02 7.22 2.75
CA THR A 145 13.29 8.03 3.72
C THR A 145 12.42 7.16 4.62
N ILE A 146 11.61 6.27 4.03
CA ILE A 146 10.82 5.30 4.79
C ILE A 146 11.71 4.39 5.62
N SER A 147 12.83 3.93 5.06
CA SER A 147 13.77 3.09 5.80
C SER A 147 14.36 3.81 7.01
N GLY A 148 14.66 5.11 6.90
CA GLY A 148 15.11 5.94 8.00
C GLY A 148 14.06 6.09 9.11
N ILE A 149 12.78 6.25 8.74
CA ILE A 149 11.66 6.31 9.69
C ILE A 149 11.50 4.97 10.41
N VAL A 150 11.46 3.86 9.68
CA VAL A 150 11.28 2.51 10.24
C VAL A 150 12.43 2.12 11.18
N LYS A 151 13.67 2.47 10.83
CA LYS A 151 14.85 2.19 11.68
C LYS A 151 14.81 2.94 13.02
N LYS A 152 14.15 4.10 13.07
CA LYS A 152 13.99 4.90 14.30
C LYS A 152 12.79 4.47 15.16
N LEU A 153 12.00 3.50 14.73
CA LEU A 153 10.83 3.04 15.49
C LEU A 153 11.24 2.55 16.89
N GLN A 154 10.36 2.84 17.82
CA GLN A 154 10.44 2.37 19.21
C GLN A 154 9.13 1.66 19.57
N GLY A 155 9.15 0.86 20.63
CA GLY A 155 7.99 0.13 21.14
C GLY A 155 7.98 -1.36 20.79
N GLN A 156 6.97 -2.05 21.29
CA GLN A 156 6.89 -3.51 21.35
C GLN A 156 7.09 -4.22 20.00
N HIS A 157 6.56 -3.66 18.91
CA HIS A 157 6.60 -4.29 17.58
C HIS A 157 7.76 -3.78 16.69
N SER A 158 8.56 -2.83 17.18
CA SER A 158 9.54 -2.11 16.36
C SER A 158 10.60 -3.02 15.74
N ASP A 159 11.16 -3.96 16.50
CA ASP A 159 12.23 -4.85 16.01
C ASP A 159 11.73 -5.84 14.96
N SER A 160 10.51 -6.34 15.10
CA SER A 160 9.87 -7.19 14.09
C SER A 160 9.67 -6.43 12.77
N ILE A 161 9.18 -5.19 12.85
CA ILE A 161 8.92 -4.36 11.66
C ILE A 161 10.24 -3.94 10.98
N LYS A 162 11.27 -3.59 11.75
CA LYS A 162 12.63 -3.31 11.23
C LYS A 162 13.20 -4.53 10.51
N THR A 163 13.14 -5.69 11.16
CA THR A 163 13.61 -6.96 10.60
C THR A 163 12.87 -7.31 9.31
N LYS A 164 11.55 -7.08 9.28
CA LYS A 164 10.74 -7.28 8.07
C LYS A 164 11.24 -6.41 6.92
N LEU A 165 11.40 -5.10 7.16
CA LEU A 165 11.91 -4.16 6.16
C LEU A 165 13.28 -4.57 5.63
N ASP A 166 14.22 -4.86 6.52
CA ASP A 166 15.57 -5.26 6.14
C ASP A 166 15.54 -6.58 5.34
N SER A 167 14.73 -7.55 5.73
CA SER A 167 14.57 -8.81 5.01
C SER A 167 14.06 -8.60 3.57
N VAL A 168 13.01 -7.80 3.39
CA VAL A 168 12.42 -7.57 2.05
C VAL A 168 13.32 -6.75 1.13
N LEU A 169 14.07 -5.79 1.67
CA LEU A 169 15.05 -5.02 0.90
C LEU A 169 16.31 -5.84 0.59
N ASN A 170 16.82 -6.62 1.56
CA ASN A 170 18.03 -7.41 1.37
C ASN A 170 17.86 -8.53 0.36
N SER A 171 16.67 -9.11 0.29
CA SER A 171 16.28 -10.11 -0.70
C SER A 171 16.19 -9.54 -2.13
N ASN A 172 16.10 -8.21 -2.26
CA ASN A 172 16.03 -7.51 -3.54
C ASN A 172 17.45 -7.18 -4.06
N THR A 173 18.14 -8.20 -4.58
CA THR A 173 19.51 -8.06 -5.11
C THR A 173 19.60 -7.03 -6.25
N GLY A 174 18.58 -6.97 -7.11
CA GLY A 174 18.49 -5.96 -8.16
C GLY A 174 18.38 -4.54 -7.61
N TYR A 175 17.64 -4.32 -6.52
CA TYR A 175 17.60 -3.01 -5.87
C TYR A 175 18.99 -2.56 -5.38
N LYS A 176 19.78 -3.46 -4.79
CA LYS A 176 21.16 -3.15 -4.36
C LYS A 176 22.04 -2.71 -5.54
N MET A 177 21.89 -3.36 -6.68
CA MET A 177 22.59 -3.00 -7.92
C MET A 177 22.13 -1.65 -8.48
N ILE A 178 20.83 -1.39 -8.43
CA ILE A 178 20.25 -0.13 -8.88
C ILE A 178 20.66 1.05 -7.98
N CYS A 179 20.71 0.88 -6.66
CA CYS A 179 21.23 1.90 -5.75
C CYS A 179 22.67 2.28 -6.10
N LYS A 180 23.51 1.28 -6.40
CA LYS A 180 24.89 1.46 -6.87
C LYS A 180 24.94 2.27 -8.17
N ILE A 181 24.14 1.90 -9.17
CA ILE A 181 24.03 2.65 -10.45
C ILE A 181 23.58 4.09 -10.20
N SER A 182 22.60 4.30 -9.33
CA SER A 182 22.09 5.64 -9.00
C SER A 182 23.17 6.53 -8.39
N LYS A 183 24.09 5.98 -7.57
CA LYS A 183 25.20 6.74 -6.99
C LYS A 183 26.23 7.17 -8.03
N ILE A 184 26.50 6.33 -9.02
CA ILE A 184 27.34 6.72 -10.17
C ILE A 184 26.67 7.85 -10.95
N LEU A 185 25.37 7.73 -11.20
CA LEU A 185 24.60 8.75 -11.92
C LEU A 185 24.50 10.09 -11.16
N SER A 186 24.53 10.08 -9.83
CA SER A 186 24.58 11.29 -9.01
C SER A 186 26.00 11.84 -8.78
N GLY A 187 27.04 11.09 -9.16
CA GLY A 187 28.43 11.43 -8.91
C GLY A 187 28.90 11.17 -7.47
N GLU A 188 28.12 10.44 -6.67
CA GLU A 188 28.50 10.02 -5.31
C GLU A 188 29.51 8.87 -5.29
N GLU A 189 29.61 8.11 -6.39
CA GLU A 189 30.55 7.00 -6.55
C GLU A 189 31.43 7.25 -7.79
N GLU A 190 32.74 7.30 -7.58
CA GLU A 190 33.73 7.59 -8.65
C GLU A 190 34.23 6.33 -9.35
N SER A 191 34.03 5.15 -8.73
CA SER A 191 34.59 3.89 -9.20
C SER A 191 33.52 2.90 -9.61
N MET A 192 33.68 2.34 -10.82
CA MET A 192 32.84 1.24 -11.30
C MET A 192 33.31 -0.15 -10.86
N THR A 193 34.46 -0.24 -10.18
CA THR A 193 35.02 -1.54 -9.74
C THR A 193 34.26 -2.08 -8.53
N ASN A 194 34.05 -3.41 -8.46
CA ASN A 194 33.33 -4.12 -7.38
C ASN A 194 31.79 -3.90 -7.30
N LEU A 195 31.17 -3.39 -8.36
CA LEU A 195 29.72 -3.18 -8.36
C LEU A 195 28.92 -4.47 -8.60
N GLY A 196 29.58 -5.52 -9.11
CA GLY A 196 28.93 -6.79 -9.48
C GLY A 196 27.97 -6.63 -10.65
N LEU A 197 28.28 -5.68 -11.55
CA LEU A 197 27.45 -5.35 -12.70
C LEU A 197 27.55 -6.44 -13.77
N PRO A 198 26.52 -6.59 -14.63
CA PRO A 198 26.56 -7.50 -15.76
C PRO A 198 27.72 -7.15 -16.71
N GLU A 199 28.50 -8.16 -17.11
CA GLU A 199 29.67 -7.99 -18.00
C GLU A 199 29.30 -7.44 -19.39
N ASP A 200 28.03 -7.56 -19.78
CA ASP A 200 27.47 -7.11 -21.06
C ASP A 200 26.98 -5.65 -21.06
N MET A 201 27.07 -4.93 -19.94
CA MET A 201 26.57 -3.55 -19.83
C MET A 201 27.61 -2.53 -20.30
N THR A 202 27.25 -1.71 -21.29
CA THR A 202 28.10 -0.64 -21.84
C THR A 202 27.98 0.66 -21.02
N LEU A 203 28.90 1.62 -21.21
CA LEU A 203 28.82 2.94 -20.56
C LEU A 203 27.54 3.72 -20.95
N ASP A 204 27.09 3.60 -22.20
CA ASP A 204 25.87 4.25 -22.67
C ASP A 204 24.64 3.70 -21.95
N ASP A 205 24.65 2.39 -21.63
CA ASP A 205 23.55 1.73 -20.92
C ASP A 205 23.25 2.38 -19.55
N PHE A 206 24.29 2.83 -18.82
CA PHE A 206 24.11 3.49 -17.53
C PHE A 206 23.30 4.78 -17.64
N SER A 207 23.47 5.53 -18.73
CA SER A 207 22.75 6.80 -18.93
C SER A 207 21.22 6.60 -19.01
N TYR A 208 20.77 5.45 -19.55
CA TYR A 208 19.34 5.11 -19.64
C TYR A 208 18.72 4.76 -18.28
N PHE A 209 19.52 4.47 -17.25
CA PHE A 209 18.98 4.18 -15.91
C PHE A 209 18.43 5.39 -15.17
N LYS A 210 18.69 6.62 -15.65
CA LYS A 210 18.21 7.86 -15.01
C LYS A 210 16.70 7.86 -14.71
N TYR A 211 15.91 7.24 -15.59
CA TYR A 211 14.46 7.09 -15.46
C TYR A 211 14.01 5.62 -15.48
N ALA A 212 14.91 4.68 -15.12
CA ALA A 212 14.56 3.27 -15.06
C ALA A 212 13.44 3.04 -14.04
N PRO A 213 12.33 2.39 -14.44
CA PRO A 213 11.25 2.10 -13.51
C PRO A 213 11.68 1.02 -12.51
N ILE A 214 11.58 1.34 -11.22
CA ILE A 214 11.80 0.38 -10.12
C ILE A 214 10.49 -0.05 -9.46
N THR A 215 9.38 0.22 -10.15
CA THR A 215 8.05 -0.24 -9.82
C THR A 215 7.41 -0.95 -11.00
N SER A 216 6.71 -2.05 -10.72
CA SER A 216 5.96 -2.85 -11.72
C SER A 216 4.50 -2.46 -11.76
N THR A 217 4.14 -1.26 -11.29
CA THR A 217 2.75 -0.83 -11.11
C THR A 217 1.99 -0.80 -12.42
N ASP A 218 2.62 -0.31 -13.49
CA ASP A 218 2.05 -0.30 -14.83
C ASP A 218 1.88 -1.72 -15.39
N VAL A 219 2.84 -2.61 -15.12
CA VAL A 219 2.80 -4.02 -15.53
C VAL A 219 1.66 -4.75 -14.79
N GLU A 220 1.55 -4.59 -13.47
CA GLU A 220 0.50 -5.21 -12.65
C GLU A 220 -0.90 -4.70 -13.00
N ARG A 221 -1.05 -3.38 -13.22
CA ARG A 221 -2.32 -2.80 -13.68
C ARG A 221 -2.70 -3.34 -15.05
N SER A 222 -1.72 -3.49 -15.95
CA SER A 222 -1.94 -4.08 -17.28
C SER A 222 -2.34 -5.55 -17.19
N PHE A 223 -1.69 -6.35 -16.35
CA PHE A 223 -2.10 -7.73 -16.11
C PHE A 223 -3.53 -7.84 -15.57
N SER A 224 -3.93 -6.95 -14.65
CA SER A 224 -5.32 -6.91 -14.17
C SER A 224 -6.31 -6.61 -15.30
N LYS A 225 -5.98 -5.67 -16.19
CA LYS A 225 -6.77 -5.37 -17.40
C LYS A 225 -6.86 -6.60 -18.31
N TYR A 226 -5.74 -7.23 -18.64
CA TYR A 226 -5.73 -8.44 -19.47
C TYR A 226 -6.47 -9.62 -18.83
N LYS A 227 -6.33 -9.82 -17.52
CA LYS A 227 -7.05 -10.87 -16.80
C LYS A 227 -8.56 -10.71 -16.93
N ASN A 228 -9.08 -9.47 -16.90
CA ASN A 228 -10.51 -9.22 -17.12
C ASN A 228 -10.96 -9.57 -18.55
N LEU A 229 -10.07 -9.47 -19.53
CA LEU A 229 -10.34 -9.82 -20.92
C LEU A 229 -10.46 -11.34 -21.12
N VAL A 230 -9.72 -12.14 -20.36
CA VAL A 230 -9.64 -13.62 -20.47
C VAL A 230 -10.39 -14.36 -19.34
N THR A 231 -11.46 -13.76 -18.80
CA THR A 231 -12.28 -14.45 -17.78
C THR A 231 -13.17 -15.53 -18.40
N ASP A 232 -13.38 -16.65 -17.69
CA ASP A 232 -14.18 -17.80 -18.17
C ASP A 232 -15.63 -17.45 -18.56
N ASN A 233 -16.13 -16.34 -18.03
CA ASN A 233 -17.46 -15.82 -18.32
C ASN A 233 -17.56 -15.16 -19.72
N ARG A 234 -16.43 -14.89 -20.39
CA ARG A 234 -16.39 -14.36 -21.75
C ARG A 234 -16.42 -15.50 -22.76
N ARG A 235 -17.61 -15.81 -23.26
CA ARG A 235 -17.80 -16.73 -24.39
C ARG A 235 -17.69 -15.95 -25.70
N SER A 236 -17.05 -16.53 -26.72
CA SER A 236 -16.97 -16.00 -28.09
C SER A 236 -16.10 -14.75 -28.29
N LEU A 237 -14.83 -14.82 -27.83
CA LEU A 237 -13.80 -13.81 -28.17
C LEU A 237 -13.46 -13.87 -29.67
N LYS A 238 -14.10 -13.02 -30.48
CA LYS A 238 -13.71 -12.75 -31.88
C LYS A 238 -12.65 -11.64 -31.91
N LEU A 239 -11.79 -11.62 -32.93
CA LEU A 239 -10.74 -10.60 -33.13
C LEU A 239 -11.29 -9.16 -32.99
N ASP A 240 -12.45 -8.87 -33.60
CA ASP A 240 -13.09 -7.55 -33.51
C ASP A 240 -13.53 -7.19 -32.09
N ASN A 241 -13.99 -8.18 -31.31
CA ASN A 241 -14.44 -7.98 -29.93
C ASN A 241 -13.25 -7.80 -28.97
N ILE A 242 -12.14 -8.51 -29.23
CA ILE A 242 -10.88 -8.34 -28.48
C ILE A 242 -10.35 -6.93 -28.69
N ARG A 243 -10.28 -6.46 -29.95
CA ARG A 243 -9.80 -5.11 -30.27
C ARG A 243 -10.62 -4.03 -29.57
N LYS A 244 -11.95 -4.14 -29.61
CA LYS A 244 -12.85 -3.22 -28.88
C LYS A 244 -12.62 -3.27 -27.37
N SER A 245 -12.45 -4.46 -26.80
CA SER A 245 -12.22 -4.63 -25.36
C SER A 245 -10.87 -4.06 -24.91
N MET A 246 -9.81 -4.22 -25.72
CA MET A 246 -8.50 -3.63 -25.47
C MET A 246 -8.56 -2.10 -25.50
N ILE A 247 -9.26 -1.50 -26.47
CA ILE A 247 -9.43 -0.04 -26.53
C ILE A 247 -10.11 0.47 -25.25
N VAL A 248 -11.22 -0.17 -24.83
CA VAL A 248 -11.95 0.24 -23.62
C VAL A 248 -11.13 0.03 -22.35
N GLN A 249 -10.32 -1.01 -22.25
CA GLN A 249 -9.61 -1.33 -21.00
C GLN A 249 -8.21 -0.70 -20.90
N CYS A 250 -7.53 -0.49 -22.03
CA CYS A 250 -6.12 -0.10 -22.06
C CYS A 250 -5.87 1.37 -22.46
N ASN A 251 -6.82 2.08 -23.09
CA ASN A 251 -6.65 3.50 -23.43
C ASN A 251 -7.27 4.43 -22.37
N PHE A 252 -6.59 4.61 -21.25
CA PHE A 252 -6.86 5.67 -20.26
C PHE A 252 -5.56 6.27 -19.75
#